data_AF-A0A182J888-F1
#
_entry.id   AF-A0A182J888-F1
#
_cell.length_a   1.000
_cell.length_b   1.000
_cell.length_c   1.000
_cell.angle_alpha   90.00
_cell.angle_beta   90.00
_cell.angle_gamma   90.00
#
_symmetry.space_group_name_H-M   'P 1'
#
loop_
_entity.id
_entity.type
_entity.pdbx_description
1 polymer ?
#
loop_
_entity_poly.entity_id
_entity_poly.type
_entity_poly.pdbx_seq_one_letter_code
_entity_poly.pdbx_strand_id
1 'polypeptide(L)'
;MTVGHGKQFCGEHEPLQEPSDSEKASGERIRCPLDPKHTVSAAKIQKHLNICNARSPAEKVPYIVHGINDGSDAEQSDQPETKGPQKKLIDIPANELTALVAKINSIYNASVGSIPEHSPRHSILEQELATEHYGPQTLKHLTQSSALLGLMEHYNFLKHDTVFVEFGAGKGQVSYWLARIIEHQLNNSKVLLIDRASHRHKKDNKIEDRGIVHRVRADIADLVLEELDLPATTTQLVGIGKHLCGSATDLALRCLVKYKRSDGTSSKAVGCLFALCCHHRCEWKTFVGKRFLLANGIGRDEFECMVRMVSWAVCGTGRSRERTSEAKILEDGVKEDRCGLTRAQREEIGRKCKRILDVARIEFMKENGYDAHLNHYVKDFITLENVSLVCVEKSLSQTQLALD
;
A
#
# COMPACT_ATOMS: atom_id res chain seq x y z
N MET A 1 -16.96 9.83 -5.16
CA MET A 1 -17.85 10.82 -5.79
C MET A 1 -18.50 11.62 -4.70
N THR A 2 -18.38 12.96 -4.70
CA THR A 2 -18.95 13.81 -3.63
C THR A 2 -20.19 14.51 -4.16
N VAL A 3 -21.27 14.42 -3.39
CA VAL A 3 -22.50 15.18 -3.62
C VAL A 3 -22.25 16.60 -3.11
N GLY A 4 -22.57 17.60 -3.93
CA GLY A 4 -22.44 19.01 -3.53
C GLY A 4 -23.41 19.35 -2.41
N HIS A 5 -23.07 20.33 -1.59
CA HIS A 5 -23.97 20.80 -0.52
C HIS A 5 -25.31 21.24 -1.12
N GLY A 6 -26.42 20.68 -0.64
CA GLY A 6 -27.78 20.95 -1.15
C GLY A 6 -28.16 20.23 -2.45
N LYS A 7 -27.33 19.32 -2.97
CA LYS A 7 -27.68 18.48 -4.13
C LYS A 7 -28.06 17.07 -3.68
N GLN A 8 -28.96 16.40 -4.42
CA GLN A 8 -29.30 14.99 -4.18
C GLN A 8 -28.32 14.03 -4.85
N PHE A 9 -27.73 14.43 -5.98
CA PHE A 9 -26.85 13.59 -6.78
C PHE A 9 -25.47 14.24 -6.93
N CYS A 10 -24.44 13.41 -7.07
CA CYS A 10 -23.10 13.92 -7.40
C CYS A 10 -23.05 14.36 -8.87
N GLY A 11 -22.15 15.29 -9.18
CA GLY A 11 -22.10 15.96 -10.47
C GLY A 11 -21.87 15.07 -11.71
N GLU A 12 -21.61 13.76 -11.60
CA GLU A 12 -21.58 12.83 -12.75
C GLU A 12 -22.77 11.84 -12.76
N HIS A 13 -23.52 11.70 -11.66
CA HIS A 13 -24.68 10.77 -11.60
C HIS A 13 -25.98 11.53 -11.34
N GLU A 14 -26.03 12.79 -11.74
CA GLU A 14 -27.25 13.56 -11.75
C GLU A 14 -28.15 13.01 -12.87
N PRO A 15 -29.39 12.59 -12.55
CA PRO A 15 -30.33 12.06 -13.53
C PRO A 15 -30.60 13.07 -14.63
N LEU A 16 -30.91 12.58 -15.83
CA LEU A 16 -31.45 13.41 -16.90
C LEU A 16 -32.84 13.88 -16.45
N GLN A 17 -33.04 15.19 -16.32
CA GLN A 17 -34.37 15.75 -16.11
C GLN A 17 -35.10 15.73 -17.45
N GLU A 18 -36.39 15.38 -17.43
CA GLU A 18 -37.26 15.65 -18.59
C GLU A 18 -37.43 17.17 -18.73
N PRO A 19 -37.39 17.71 -19.96
CA PRO A 19 -37.41 19.15 -20.17
C PRO A 19 -38.74 19.74 -19.70
N SER A 20 -38.70 20.61 -18.69
CA SER A 20 -39.78 21.57 -18.47
C SER A 20 -39.54 22.79 -19.37
N ASP A 21 -40.63 23.38 -19.88
CA ASP A 21 -40.62 24.43 -20.90
C ASP A 21 -39.93 25.76 -20.47
N SER A 22 -39.38 25.84 -19.25
CA SER A 22 -38.86 27.09 -18.67
C SER A 22 -37.35 27.16 -18.42
N GLU A 23 -36.53 26.16 -18.76
CA GLU A 23 -35.06 26.21 -18.52
C GLU A 23 -34.18 25.86 -19.75
N LYS A 24 -34.51 26.38 -20.93
CA LYS A 24 -33.61 26.33 -22.09
C LYS A 24 -32.57 27.45 -22.04
N ALA A 25 -31.52 27.32 -21.22
CA ALA A 25 -30.30 28.13 -21.44
C ALA A 25 -29.00 27.69 -20.73
N SER A 26 -28.97 26.89 -19.65
CA SER A 26 -27.67 26.68 -18.96
C SER A 26 -27.39 25.30 -18.32
N GLY A 27 -28.31 24.34 -18.42
CA GLY A 27 -28.25 23.12 -17.60
C GLY A 27 -28.23 21.78 -18.33
N GLU A 28 -28.31 21.72 -19.67
CA GLU A 28 -28.51 20.45 -20.37
C GLU A 28 -27.38 19.46 -20.09
N ARG A 29 -27.74 18.28 -19.59
CA ARG A 29 -26.83 17.16 -19.32
C ARG A 29 -27.08 16.06 -20.35
N ILE A 30 -26.01 15.45 -20.82
CA ILE A 30 -26.04 14.32 -21.75
C ILE A 30 -25.33 13.13 -21.12
N ARG A 31 -25.64 11.90 -21.56
CA ARG A 31 -24.83 10.74 -21.19
C ARG A 31 -23.43 10.90 -21.77
N CYS A 32 -22.41 10.48 -21.00
CA CYS A 32 -21.05 10.51 -21.53
C CYS A 32 -20.92 9.54 -22.71
N PRO A 33 -20.36 9.97 -23.86
CA PRO A 33 -20.11 9.09 -25.00
C PRO A 33 -19.10 7.98 -24.72
N LEU A 34 -18.22 8.17 -23.73
CA LEU A 34 -17.17 7.22 -23.36
C LEU A 34 -17.63 6.21 -22.28
N ASP A 35 -18.58 6.59 -21.42
CA ASP A 35 -19.19 5.70 -20.43
C ASP A 35 -20.65 6.10 -20.18
N PRO A 36 -21.63 5.33 -20.68
CA PRO A 36 -23.04 5.63 -20.52
C PRO A 36 -23.55 5.58 -19.07
N LYS A 37 -22.73 5.14 -18.10
CA LYS A 37 -23.09 5.06 -16.68
C LYS A 37 -23.11 6.42 -15.98
N HIS A 38 -22.55 7.47 -16.60
CA HIS A 38 -22.55 8.81 -16.02
C HIS A 38 -22.96 9.87 -17.04
N THR A 39 -23.34 11.03 -16.52
CA THR A 39 -23.80 12.19 -17.30
C THR A 39 -22.82 13.35 -17.17
N VAL A 40 -22.82 14.24 -18.16
CA VAL A 40 -21.98 15.44 -18.21
C VAL A 40 -22.79 16.60 -18.79
N SER A 41 -22.52 17.83 -18.35
CA SER A 41 -23.09 19.02 -19.00
C SER A 41 -22.68 19.07 -20.48
N ALA A 42 -23.66 19.24 -21.37
CA ALA A 42 -23.46 19.33 -22.81
C ALA A 42 -22.44 20.43 -23.17
N ALA A 43 -22.52 21.58 -22.50
CA ALA A 43 -21.57 22.70 -22.68
C ALA A 43 -20.12 22.35 -22.29
N LYS A 44 -19.91 21.32 -21.46
CA LYS A 44 -18.58 20.91 -20.97
C LYS A 44 -18.11 19.59 -21.58
N ILE A 45 -18.82 19.04 -22.57
CA ILE A 45 -18.53 17.72 -23.14
C ILE A 45 -17.10 17.64 -23.66
N GLN A 46 -16.64 18.64 -24.42
CA GLN A 46 -15.30 18.62 -25.02
C GLN A 46 -14.20 18.59 -23.94
N LYS A 47 -14.37 19.36 -22.86
CA LYS A 47 -13.45 19.35 -21.73
C LYS A 47 -13.52 18.02 -20.96
N HIS A 48 -14.72 17.46 -20.80
CA HIS A 48 -14.94 16.19 -20.13
C HIS A 48 -14.28 15.02 -20.87
N LEU A 49 -14.43 14.92 -22.20
CA LEU A 49 -13.84 13.85 -23.00
C LEU A 49 -12.32 13.73 -22.77
N ASN A 50 -11.64 14.86 -22.50
CA ASN A 50 -10.21 14.87 -22.20
C ASN A 50 -9.85 14.32 -20.81
N ILE A 51 -10.76 14.40 -19.84
CA ILE A 51 -10.53 14.02 -18.43
C ILE A 51 -11.35 12.79 -18.00
N CYS A 52 -12.16 12.24 -18.90
CA CYS A 52 -13.05 11.13 -18.62
C CYS A 52 -12.23 9.89 -18.23
N ASN A 53 -12.64 9.21 -17.16
CA ASN A 53 -11.95 7.99 -16.71
C ASN A 53 -12.12 6.82 -17.68
N ALA A 54 -13.17 6.83 -18.51
CA ALA A 54 -13.42 5.82 -19.53
C ALA A 54 -12.76 6.14 -20.88
N ARG A 55 -12.06 7.28 -20.97
CA ARG A 55 -11.23 7.58 -22.13
C ARG A 55 -10.16 6.50 -22.26
N SER A 56 -10.12 5.84 -23.41
CA SER A 56 -9.04 4.91 -23.75
C SER A 56 -7.70 5.69 -23.67
N PRO A 57 -6.65 5.14 -23.02
CA PRO A 57 -5.35 5.80 -22.99
C PRO A 57 -4.95 6.17 -24.41
N ALA A 58 -4.66 7.46 -24.63
CA ALA A 58 -4.08 7.90 -25.87
C ALA A 58 -2.67 7.29 -25.91
N GLU A 59 -2.48 6.31 -26.80
CA GLU A 59 -1.28 5.50 -26.96
C GLU A 59 -1.03 4.43 -25.88
N LYS A 60 -0.54 3.26 -26.33
CA LYS A 60 0.09 2.27 -25.45
C LYS A 60 1.40 2.89 -24.98
N VAL A 61 1.36 3.52 -23.81
CA VAL A 61 2.57 4.00 -23.15
C VAL A 61 3.51 2.81 -22.87
N PRO A 62 4.82 2.92 -23.13
CA PRO A 62 5.75 1.78 -23.11
C PRO A 62 5.88 1.14 -21.72
N TYR A 63 5.68 1.94 -20.67
CA TYR A 63 5.70 1.49 -19.27
C TYR A 63 4.45 0.73 -18.80
N ILE A 64 3.51 0.39 -19.70
CA ILE A 64 2.32 -0.41 -19.38
C ILE A 64 2.32 -1.70 -20.20
N VAL A 65 2.62 -2.81 -19.53
CA VAL A 65 2.53 -4.18 -20.05
C VAL A 65 1.57 -4.96 -19.17
N HIS A 66 0.39 -5.28 -19.70
CA HIS A 66 -0.70 -5.85 -18.91
C HIS A 66 -0.29 -7.14 -18.16
N GLY A 67 -0.52 -7.16 -16.86
CA GLY A 67 -0.29 -8.32 -16.00
C GLY A 67 1.19 -8.66 -15.79
N ILE A 68 2.14 -7.81 -16.18
CA ILE A 68 3.57 -8.12 -16.03
C ILE A 68 3.95 -8.40 -14.58
N ASN A 69 3.28 -7.77 -13.61
CA ASN A 69 3.50 -8.00 -12.18
C ASN A 69 2.43 -8.90 -11.54
N ASP A 70 1.50 -9.48 -12.29
CA ASP A 70 0.35 -10.29 -11.78
C ASP A 70 0.65 -11.80 -11.68
N GLY A 71 1.91 -12.20 -11.75
CA GLY A 71 2.33 -13.61 -11.72
C GLY A 71 1.92 -14.40 -10.46
N SER A 72 1.83 -15.72 -10.58
CA SER A 72 1.68 -16.63 -9.44
C SER A 72 3.01 -17.34 -9.19
N ASP A 73 3.85 -16.78 -8.32
CA ASP A 73 5.10 -17.44 -7.92
C ASP A 73 4.75 -18.81 -7.32
N ALA A 74 5.24 -19.91 -7.91
CA ALA A 74 5.04 -21.31 -7.48
C ALA A 74 3.75 -22.07 -7.89
N GLU A 75 2.84 -21.50 -8.70
CA GLU A 75 1.73 -22.28 -9.30
C GLU A 75 1.97 -22.48 -10.80
N GLN A 76 2.05 -23.74 -11.26
CA GLN A 76 2.25 -24.10 -12.68
C GLN A 76 0.94 -24.14 -13.51
N SER A 77 -0.20 -23.72 -12.95
CA SER A 77 -1.49 -23.92 -13.61
C SER A 77 -1.93 -22.74 -14.45
N ASP A 78 -1.99 -22.93 -15.78
CA ASP A 78 -2.76 -22.12 -16.76
C ASP A 78 -4.30 -22.23 -16.56
N GLN A 79 -4.77 -22.73 -15.41
CA GLN A 79 -6.21 -22.83 -15.18
C GLN A 79 -6.79 -21.47 -14.80
N PRO A 80 -7.89 -21.05 -15.45
CA PRO A 80 -8.54 -19.80 -15.11
C PRO A 80 -8.97 -19.84 -13.63
N GLU A 81 -8.45 -18.91 -12.84
CA GLU A 81 -8.88 -18.72 -11.46
C GLU A 81 -10.37 -18.35 -11.44
N THR A 82 -11.23 -19.34 -11.23
CA THR A 82 -12.61 -19.05 -10.85
C THR A 82 -12.56 -18.44 -9.46
N LYS A 83 -12.98 -17.17 -9.32
CA LYS A 83 -13.31 -16.58 -8.01
C LYS A 83 -14.46 -17.39 -7.42
N GLY A 84 -14.13 -18.48 -6.73
CA GLY A 84 -15.08 -19.22 -5.93
C GLY A 84 -15.73 -18.29 -4.89
N PRO A 85 -16.94 -18.60 -4.44
CA PRO A 85 -17.59 -17.79 -3.42
C PRO A 85 -16.69 -17.69 -2.18
N GLN A 86 -16.37 -16.46 -1.78
CA GLN A 86 -15.57 -16.20 -0.58
C GLN A 86 -16.31 -16.76 0.64
N LYS A 87 -15.83 -17.88 1.20
CA LYS A 87 -16.35 -18.43 2.47
C LYS A 87 -16.18 -17.38 3.57
N LYS A 88 -17.20 -17.15 4.41
CA LYS A 88 -17.02 -16.29 5.59
C LYS A 88 -16.30 -17.09 6.67
N LEU A 89 -15.60 -16.42 7.58
CA LEU A 89 -14.98 -17.11 8.71
C LEU A 89 -15.99 -17.92 9.52
N ILE A 90 -17.23 -17.42 9.65
CA ILE A 90 -18.33 -18.10 10.35
C ILE A 90 -18.82 -19.37 9.63
N ASP A 91 -18.51 -19.55 8.35
CA ASP A 91 -18.92 -20.74 7.60
C ASP A 91 -17.90 -21.89 7.75
N ILE A 92 -16.71 -21.60 8.30
CA ILE A 92 -15.66 -22.61 8.51
C ILE A 92 -16.01 -23.45 9.74
N PRO A 93 -15.95 -24.80 9.67
CA PRO A 93 -16.12 -25.66 10.84
C PRO A 93 -15.16 -25.33 11.98
N ALA A 94 -15.63 -25.44 13.23
CA ALA A 94 -14.83 -25.04 14.40
C ALA A 94 -13.54 -25.86 14.54
N ASN A 95 -13.58 -27.16 14.23
CA ASN A 95 -12.43 -28.05 14.22
C ASN A 95 -11.37 -27.64 13.18
N GLU A 96 -11.79 -27.26 11.97
CA GLU A 96 -10.87 -26.75 10.93
C GLU A 96 -10.22 -25.44 11.36
N LEU A 97 -11.00 -24.53 11.96
CA LEU A 97 -10.47 -23.25 12.46
C LEU A 97 -9.46 -23.47 13.58
N THR A 98 -9.75 -24.37 14.54
CA THR A 98 -8.84 -24.71 15.64
C THR A 98 -7.54 -25.35 15.11
N ALA A 99 -7.63 -26.24 14.13
CA ALA A 99 -6.45 -26.83 13.48
C ALA A 99 -5.60 -25.76 12.77
N LEU A 100 -6.23 -24.83 12.07
CA LEU A 100 -5.54 -23.71 11.42
C LEU A 100 -4.87 -22.79 12.46
N VAL A 101 -5.52 -22.49 13.58
CA VAL A 101 -4.93 -21.71 14.68
C VAL A 101 -3.71 -22.41 15.27
N ALA A 102 -3.76 -23.73 15.47
CA ALA A 102 -2.61 -24.50 15.92
C ALA A 102 -1.44 -24.41 14.92
N LYS A 103 -1.74 -24.53 13.62
CA LYS A 103 -0.75 -24.37 12.54
C LYS A 103 -0.15 -22.96 12.53
N ILE A 104 -0.97 -21.91 12.64
CA ILE A 104 -0.52 -20.51 12.74
C ILE A 104 0.44 -20.33 13.92
N ASN A 105 0.10 -20.85 15.10
CA ASN A 105 0.98 -20.78 16.27
C ASN A 105 2.32 -21.48 16.04
N SER A 106 2.30 -22.67 15.42
CA SER A 106 3.52 -23.41 15.09
C SER A 106 4.42 -22.63 14.13
N ILE A 107 3.87 -22.11 13.03
CA ILE A 107 4.63 -21.34 12.03
C ILE A 107 5.18 -20.06 12.65
N TYR A 108 4.37 -19.36 13.44
CA TYR A 108 4.79 -18.14 14.13
C TYR A 108 5.98 -18.40 15.03
N ASN A 109 5.90 -19.41 15.91
CA ASN A 109 6.97 -19.73 16.85
C ASN A 109 8.25 -20.21 16.15
N ALA A 110 8.13 -20.86 14.99
CA ALA A 110 9.27 -21.37 14.23
C ALA A 110 9.96 -20.30 13.36
N SER A 111 9.19 -19.33 12.83
CA SER A 111 9.68 -18.45 11.74
C SER A 111 9.65 -16.96 12.07
N VAL A 112 8.84 -16.52 13.03
CA VAL A 112 8.72 -15.09 13.37
C VAL A 112 9.64 -14.77 14.53
N GLY A 113 10.76 -14.09 14.22
CA GLY A 113 11.66 -13.54 15.22
C GLY A 113 11.12 -12.28 15.91
N SER A 114 11.89 -11.76 16.87
CA SER A 114 11.61 -10.45 17.46
C SER A 114 11.75 -9.35 16.39
N ILE A 115 10.85 -8.36 16.46
CA ILE A 115 10.92 -7.19 15.58
C ILE A 115 11.50 -6.04 16.40
N PRO A 116 12.67 -5.51 16.02
CA PRO A 116 13.25 -4.39 16.74
C PRO A 116 12.37 -3.15 16.64
N GLU A 117 12.33 -2.39 17.72
CA GLU A 117 11.81 -1.03 17.66
C GLU A 117 12.87 -0.10 17.11
N HIS A 118 12.55 0.50 15.97
CA HIS A 118 13.45 1.44 15.33
C HIS A 118 12.62 2.53 14.65
N SER A 119 12.46 3.65 15.37
CA SER A 119 11.60 4.77 14.99
C SER A 119 12.42 6.07 14.91
N PRO A 120 13.45 6.15 14.04
CA PRO A 120 14.23 7.38 13.86
C PRO A 120 13.31 8.52 13.39
N ARG A 121 13.71 9.77 13.55
CA ARG A 121 12.95 10.93 13.07
C ARG A 121 13.83 11.72 12.10
N HIS A 122 13.36 11.90 10.87
CA HIS A 122 14.06 12.79 9.96
C HIS A 122 13.82 14.26 10.33
N SER A 123 14.91 15.02 10.39
CA SER A 123 14.96 16.46 10.70
C SER A 123 14.07 17.34 9.80
N ILE A 124 13.79 16.94 8.56
CA ILE A 124 12.97 17.73 7.61
C ILE A 124 11.54 18.01 8.12
N LEU A 125 11.05 17.20 9.06
CA LEU A 125 9.72 17.36 9.68
C LEU A 125 9.77 17.93 11.10
N GLU A 126 10.93 18.28 11.66
CA GLU A 126 11.07 18.69 13.06
C GLU A 126 10.19 19.91 13.41
N GLN A 127 10.23 20.93 12.56
CA GLN A 127 9.41 22.15 12.74
C GLN A 127 7.90 21.86 12.68
N GLU A 128 7.49 20.99 11.75
CA GLU A 128 6.08 20.64 11.55
C GLU A 128 5.55 19.75 12.67
N LEU A 129 6.40 18.91 13.25
CA LEU A 129 6.06 18.12 14.43
C LEU A 129 5.95 18.96 15.70
N ALA A 130 6.69 20.07 15.79
CA ALA A 130 6.61 21.02 16.90
C ALA A 130 5.43 22.00 16.81
N THR A 131 4.67 21.96 15.71
CA THR A 131 3.58 22.91 15.45
C THR A 131 2.34 22.61 16.30
N GLU A 132 2.02 23.49 17.25
CA GLU A 132 0.98 23.28 18.28
C GLU A 132 -0.46 23.19 17.75
N HIS A 133 -0.78 23.82 16.61
CA HIS A 133 -2.15 23.87 16.09
C HIS A 133 -2.56 22.62 15.29
N TYR A 134 -1.66 21.64 15.13
CA TYR A 134 -2.00 20.39 14.45
C TYR A 134 -2.80 19.45 15.33
N GLY A 135 -3.96 19.04 14.82
CA GLY A 135 -4.77 18.01 15.46
C GLY A 135 -4.12 16.62 15.47
N PRO A 136 -4.60 15.69 16.31
CA PRO A 136 -3.98 14.38 16.52
C PRO A 136 -3.80 13.54 15.24
N GLN A 137 -4.73 13.64 14.27
CA GLN A 137 -4.64 12.90 13.00
C GLN A 137 -3.52 13.43 12.11
N THR A 138 -3.33 14.75 12.05
CA THR A 138 -2.25 15.36 11.29
C THR A 138 -0.91 14.98 11.90
N LEU A 139 -0.77 15.13 13.22
CA LEU A 139 0.44 14.73 13.95
C LEU A 139 0.76 13.26 13.73
N LYS A 140 -0.22 12.36 13.87
CA LYS A 140 -0.05 10.93 13.54
C LYS A 140 0.56 10.71 12.16
N HIS A 141 0.02 11.35 11.13
CA HIS A 141 0.52 11.19 9.77
C HIS A 141 1.93 11.76 9.59
N LEU A 142 2.24 12.92 10.19
CA LEU A 142 3.57 13.53 10.19
C LEU A 142 4.59 12.64 10.91
N THR A 143 4.25 12.14 12.10
CA THR A 143 5.09 11.22 12.88
C THR A 143 5.41 9.96 12.06
N GLN A 144 4.41 9.35 11.44
CA GLN A 144 4.64 8.19 10.56
C GLN A 144 5.55 8.53 9.38
N SER A 145 5.34 9.66 8.70
CA SER A 145 6.18 10.07 7.56
C SER A 145 7.61 10.37 7.98
N SER A 146 7.80 11.09 9.10
CA SER A 146 9.13 11.37 9.68
C SER A 146 9.89 10.10 10.05
N ALA A 147 9.19 9.07 10.56
CA ALA A 147 9.82 7.78 10.81
C ALA A 147 10.25 7.04 9.55
N LEU A 148 9.39 7.00 8.54
CA LEU A 148 9.75 6.33 7.29
C LEU A 148 10.95 7.01 6.63
N LEU A 149 10.98 8.34 6.59
CA LEU A 149 12.12 9.08 6.04
C LEU A 149 13.38 8.92 6.90
N GLY A 150 13.25 8.86 8.23
CA GLY A 150 14.39 8.59 9.11
C GLY A 150 14.97 7.19 8.89
N LEU A 151 14.12 6.20 8.58
CA LEU A 151 14.58 4.87 8.19
C LEU A 151 15.29 4.90 6.83
N MET A 152 14.78 5.68 5.85
CA MET A 152 15.48 5.85 4.57
C MET A 152 16.88 6.45 4.75
N GLU A 153 17.02 7.44 5.64
CA GLU A 153 18.31 8.03 6.00
C GLU A 153 19.23 6.99 6.67
N HIS A 154 18.73 6.28 7.68
CA HIS A 154 19.49 5.26 8.41
C HIS A 154 19.98 4.12 7.51
N TYR A 155 19.12 3.61 6.61
CA TYR A 155 19.52 2.58 5.64
C TYR A 155 20.27 3.14 4.43
N ASN A 156 20.67 4.42 4.47
CA ASN A 156 21.49 5.07 3.47
C ASN A 156 20.88 5.04 2.06
N PHE A 157 19.55 5.16 1.98
CA PHE A 157 18.79 5.29 0.73
C PHE A 157 18.75 6.72 0.21
N LEU A 158 18.94 7.73 1.06
CA LEU A 158 18.92 9.15 0.69
C LEU A 158 20.26 9.57 0.09
N LYS A 159 20.53 9.15 -1.14
CA LYS A 159 21.76 9.45 -1.88
C LYS A 159 21.48 10.27 -3.13
N HIS A 160 22.52 10.91 -3.66
CA HIS A 160 22.49 11.54 -4.98
C HIS A 160 22.17 10.52 -6.09
N ASP A 161 21.83 11.03 -7.27
CA ASP A 161 21.62 10.22 -8.47
C ASP A 161 20.55 9.12 -8.27
N THR A 162 19.57 9.39 -7.39
CA THR A 162 18.57 8.40 -6.96
C THR A 162 17.17 8.76 -7.42
N VAL A 163 16.49 7.77 -8.00
CA VAL A 163 15.04 7.83 -8.25
C VAL A 163 14.32 7.11 -7.13
N PHE A 164 13.42 7.84 -6.48
CA PHE A 164 12.54 7.31 -5.45
C PHE A 164 11.16 7.04 -6.03
N VAL A 165 10.65 5.82 -5.88
CA VAL A 165 9.35 5.42 -6.42
C VAL A 165 8.36 5.24 -5.26
N GLU A 166 7.43 6.18 -5.08
CA GLU A 166 6.31 6.02 -4.13
C GLU A 166 5.18 5.22 -4.80
N PHE A 167 5.03 3.95 -4.40
CA PHE A 167 3.94 3.10 -4.83
C PHE A 167 2.67 3.36 -4.01
N GLY A 168 1.54 3.55 -4.70
CA GLY A 168 0.27 3.92 -4.09
C GLY A 168 0.33 5.28 -3.42
N ALA A 169 0.91 6.25 -4.12
CA ALA A 169 1.24 7.56 -3.55
C ALA A 169 0.01 8.34 -3.05
N GLY A 170 -1.20 8.02 -3.54
CA GLY A 170 -2.43 8.67 -3.12
C GLY A 170 -2.35 10.19 -3.28
N LYS A 171 -2.42 10.90 -2.14
CA LYS A 171 -2.28 12.36 -2.10
C LYS A 171 -0.83 12.87 -2.10
N GLY A 172 0.17 12.00 -2.16
CA GLY A 172 1.60 12.34 -2.22
C GLY A 172 2.15 12.91 -0.91
N GLN A 173 1.70 12.39 0.24
CA GLN A 173 2.12 12.94 1.54
C GLN A 173 3.56 12.59 1.89
N VAL A 174 4.05 11.38 1.58
CA VAL A 174 5.45 11.02 1.82
C VAL A 174 6.32 11.63 0.74
N SER A 175 5.93 11.51 -0.54
CA SER A 175 6.65 12.16 -1.64
C SER A 175 6.83 13.66 -1.47
N TYR A 176 5.88 14.37 -0.86
CA TYR A 176 6.04 15.80 -0.57
C TYR A 176 7.29 16.07 0.28
N TRP A 177 7.45 15.34 1.38
CA TRP A 177 8.60 15.51 2.27
C TRP A 177 9.89 14.98 1.66
N LEU A 178 9.82 13.90 0.87
CA LEU A 178 10.97 13.37 0.15
C LEU A 178 11.47 14.35 -0.92
N ALA A 179 10.57 15.04 -1.62
CA ALA A 179 10.94 16.09 -2.55
C ALA A 179 11.63 17.28 -1.85
N ARG A 180 11.17 17.66 -0.65
CA ARG A 180 11.87 18.67 0.17
C ARG A 180 13.28 18.21 0.52
N ILE A 181 13.47 16.96 0.92
CA ILE A 181 14.82 16.40 1.16
C ILE A 181 15.67 16.55 -0.10
N ILE A 182 15.14 16.20 -1.27
CA ILE A 182 15.87 16.31 -2.54
C ILE A 182 16.28 17.76 -2.81
N GLU A 183 15.35 18.72 -2.71
CA GLU A 183 15.62 20.16 -2.92
C GLU A 183 16.76 20.69 -2.05
N HIS A 184 16.89 20.20 -0.81
CA HIS A 184 17.86 20.71 0.16
C HIS A 184 19.17 19.92 0.19
N GLN A 185 19.16 18.64 -0.17
CA GLN A 185 20.23 17.71 0.17
C GLN A 185 20.71 16.83 -0.99
N LEU A 186 19.90 16.61 -2.04
CA LEU A 186 20.22 15.61 -3.06
C LEU A 186 20.27 16.18 -4.48
N ASN A 187 21.39 15.94 -5.18
CA ASN A 187 21.54 16.26 -6.59
C ASN A 187 21.04 15.12 -7.49
N ASN A 188 20.62 15.47 -8.71
CA ASN A 188 20.24 14.52 -9.77
C ASN A 188 19.21 13.47 -9.34
N SER A 189 18.35 13.81 -8.38
CA SER A 189 17.41 12.90 -7.77
C SER A 189 15.97 13.35 -8.02
N LYS A 190 15.04 12.40 -8.09
CA LYS A 190 13.61 12.71 -8.31
C LYS A 190 12.71 11.70 -7.62
N VAL A 191 11.44 12.07 -7.46
CA VAL A 191 10.38 11.24 -6.91
C VAL A 191 9.35 10.93 -7.99
N LEU A 192 9.10 9.65 -8.20
CA LEU A 192 8.05 9.11 -9.06
C LEU A 192 6.88 8.65 -8.20
N LEU A 193 5.69 9.21 -8.44
CA LEU A 193 4.47 8.86 -7.72
C LEU A 193 3.64 7.93 -8.59
N ILE A 194 3.52 6.67 -8.20
CA ILE A 194 2.71 5.68 -8.91
C ILE A 194 1.36 5.54 -8.22
N ASP A 195 0.27 5.87 -8.92
CA ASP A 195 -1.08 5.60 -8.43
C ASP A 195 -2.08 5.42 -9.59
N ARG A 196 -2.94 4.41 -9.49
CA ARG A 196 -3.99 4.17 -10.48
C ARG A 196 -5.10 5.23 -10.45
N ALA A 197 -5.34 5.82 -9.29
CA ALA A 197 -6.43 6.75 -9.02
C ALA A 197 -6.01 8.21 -9.17
N SER A 198 -6.96 9.04 -9.61
CA SER A 198 -6.79 10.50 -9.62
C SER A 198 -7.33 11.08 -8.30
N HIS A 199 -6.43 11.65 -7.50
CA HIS A 199 -6.79 12.32 -6.25
C HIS A 199 -6.94 13.84 -6.40
N ARG A 200 -7.85 14.42 -5.61
CA ARG A 200 -7.98 15.86 -5.38
C ARG A 200 -7.08 16.29 -4.21
N HIS A 201 -6.67 17.56 -4.19
CA HIS A 201 -5.80 18.15 -3.16
C HIS A 201 -4.49 17.38 -2.98
N LYS A 202 -3.87 17.03 -4.11
CA LYS A 202 -2.55 16.42 -4.20
C LYS A 202 -1.48 17.34 -3.60
N LYS A 203 -0.65 16.81 -2.71
CA LYS A 203 0.42 17.56 -2.04
C LYS A 203 1.60 17.82 -2.96
N ASP A 204 1.80 16.98 -3.98
CA ASP A 204 2.74 17.21 -5.07
C ASP A 204 2.47 18.52 -5.84
N ASN A 205 1.23 19.03 -5.83
CA ASN A 205 0.93 20.35 -6.40
C ASN A 205 1.58 21.53 -5.63
N LYS A 206 2.10 21.28 -4.42
CA LYS A 206 2.78 22.30 -3.60
C LYS A 206 4.28 22.38 -3.88
N ILE A 207 4.79 21.52 -4.75
CA ILE A 207 6.21 21.48 -5.11
C ILE A 207 6.36 22.36 -6.35
N GLU A 208 7.21 23.37 -6.25
CA GLU A 208 7.41 24.35 -7.32
C GLU A 208 8.20 23.73 -8.48
N ASP A 209 9.26 23.00 -8.16
CA ASP A 209 10.08 22.31 -9.15
C ASP A 209 9.41 21.00 -9.63
N ARG A 210 8.84 21.08 -10.84
CA ARG A 210 8.20 19.93 -11.51
C ARG A 210 9.20 18.94 -12.10
N GLY A 211 10.48 19.25 -12.14
CA GLY A 211 11.54 18.32 -12.51
C GLY A 211 11.83 17.28 -11.42
N ILE A 212 11.60 17.64 -10.16
CA ILE A 212 11.84 16.77 -8.99
C ILE A 212 10.72 15.74 -8.84
N VAL A 213 9.48 16.11 -9.18
CA VAL A 213 8.32 15.26 -8.91
C VAL A 213 7.51 14.97 -10.16
N HIS A 214 7.42 13.68 -10.49
CA HIS A 214 6.62 13.20 -11.61
C HIS A 214 5.60 12.16 -11.13
N ARG A 215 4.32 12.36 -11.49
CA ARG A 215 3.25 11.43 -11.14
C ARG A 215 2.82 10.62 -12.35
N VAL A 216 2.95 9.31 -12.24
CA VAL A 216 2.56 8.34 -13.26
C VAL A 216 1.23 7.70 -12.85
N ARG A 217 0.23 7.81 -13.72
CA ARG A 217 -1.05 7.13 -13.52
C ARG A 217 -0.97 5.71 -14.11
N ALA A 218 -0.65 4.74 -13.28
CA ALA A 218 -0.47 3.35 -13.67
C ALA A 218 -1.05 2.39 -12.62
N ASP A 219 -1.51 1.22 -13.07
CA ASP A 219 -1.70 0.08 -12.18
C ASP A 219 -0.35 -0.62 -12.01
N ILE A 220 0.00 -0.95 -10.76
CA ILE A 220 1.28 -1.62 -10.45
C ILE A 220 1.31 -3.00 -11.10
N ALA A 221 0.15 -3.65 -11.28
CA ALA A 221 0.05 -4.93 -11.98
C ALA A 221 0.61 -4.88 -13.41
N ASP A 222 0.56 -3.70 -14.05
CA ASP A 222 0.94 -3.51 -15.45
C ASP A 222 2.23 -2.70 -15.63
N LEU A 223 2.84 -2.20 -14.54
CA LEU A 223 3.93 -1.24 -14.60
C LEU A 223 5.29 -1.87 -14.92
N VAL A 224 6.00 -1.29 -15.90
CA VAL A 224 7.42 -1.56 -16.20
C VAL A 224 8.24 -0.33 -15.80
N LEU A 225 9.11 -0.45 -14.80
CA LEU A 225 9.86 0.68 -14.25
C LEU A 225 10.95 1.18 -15.19
N GLU A 226 11.52 0.29 -15.99
CA GLU A 226 12.60 0.55 -16.96
C GLU A 226 12.16 1.45 -18.11
N GLU A 227 10.87 1.41 -18.43
CA GLU A 227 10.27 2.17 -19.53
C GLU A 227 9.71 3.53 -19.05
N LEU A 228 9.88 3.85 -17.77
CA LEU A 228 9.62 5.20 -17.26
C LEU A 228 10.74 6.14 -17.70
N ASP A 229 10.41 7.41 -17.89
CA ASP A 229 11.38 8.46 -18.22
C ASP A 229 12.28 8.78 -17.01
N LEU A 230 13.29 7.92 -16.81
CA LEU A 230 14.32 8.05 -15.80
C LEU A 230 15.48 8.91 -16.34
N PRO A 231 16.03 9.85 -15.55
CA PRO A 231 17.22 10.59 -15.94
C PRO A 231 18.36 9.65 -16.29
N ALA A 232 19.11 9.96 -17.35
CA ALA A 232 20.35 9.24 -17.68
C ALA A 232 21.39 9.28 -16.56
N THR A 233 21.32 10.28 -15.68
CA THR A 233 22.18 10.42 -14.48
C THR A 233 21.76 9.52 -13.33
N THR A 234 20.60 8.87 -13.39
CA THR A 234 20.13 8.00 -12.31
C THR A 234 20.95 6.74 -12.23
N THR A 235 21.58 6.54 -11.08
CA THR A 235 22.35 5.34 -10.77
C THR A 235 21.73 4.58 -9.61
N GLN A 236 20.56 4.95 -9.09
CA GLN A 236 19.94 4.23 -7.97
C GLN A 236 18.42 4.30 -8.07
N LEU A 237 17.75 3.21 -7.70
CA LEU A 237 16.29 3.16 -7.57
C LEU A 237 15.91 2.62 -6.19
N VAL A 238 15.06 3.36 -5.49
CA VAL A 238 14.53 3.00 -4.16
C VAL A 238 13.02 3.03 -4.17
N GLY A 239 12.39 1.93 -3.78
CA GLY A 239 10.92 1.85 -3.63
C GLY A 239 10.45 2.31 -2.24
N ILE A 240 9.36 3.06 -2.17
CA ILE A 240 8.69 3.39 -0.91
C ILE A 240 7.18 3.22 -1.02
N GLY A 241 6.52 2.84 0.06
CA GLY A 241 5.06 2.85 0.12
C GLY A 241 4.52 3.04 1.53
N LYS A 242 3.50 3.89 1.66
CA LYS A 242 2.73 4.10 2.89
C LYS A 242 1.25 3.85 2.63
N HIS A 243 0.65 2.98 3.42
CA HIS A 243 -0.75 2.53 3.22
C HIS A 243 -1.04 1.86 1.87
N LEU A 244 -0.01 1.27 1.26
CA LEU A 244 -0.19 0.43 0.09
C LEU A 244 -1.03 -0.79 0.47
N CYS A 245 -2.02 -1.15 -0.35
CA CYS A 245 -2.87 -2.30 -0.03
C CYS A 245 -2.07 -3.61 -0.10
N GLY A 246 -2.50 -4.66 0.63
CA GLY A 246 -1.79 -5.93 0.69
C GLY A 246 -1.33 -6.44 -0.68
N SER A 247 -2.27 -6.68 -1.61
CA SER A 247 -1.92 -7.09 -2.98
C SER A 247 -1.03 -6.10 -3.71
N ALA A 248 -1.23 -4.79 -3.55
CA ALA A 248 -0.38 -3.80 -4.22
C ALA A 248 1.05 -3.79 -3.67
N THR A 249 1.24 -4.08 -2.38
CA THR A 249 2.58 -4.30 -1.82
C THR A 249 3.24 -5.49 -2.49
N ASP A 250 2.52 -6.60 -2.65
CA ASP A 250 3.06 -7.80 -3.30
C ASP A 250 3.41 -7.53 -4.78
N LEU A 251 2.55 -6.82 -5.51
CA LEU A 251 2.82 -6.36 -6.88
C LEU A 251 4.04 -5.43 -6.95
N ALA A 252 4.20 -4.51 -5.99
CA ALA A 252 5.32 -3.57 -5.94
C ALA A 252 6.64 -4.28 -5.63
N LEU A 253 6.65 -5.26 -4.72
CA LEU A 253 7.83 -6.08 -4.45
C LEU A 253 8.26 -6.84 -5.72
N ARG A 254 7.30 -7.41 -6.45
CA ARG A 254 7.59 -8.09 -7.72
C ARG A 254 8.10 -7.12 -8.79
N CYS A 255 7.50 -5.94 -8.89
CA CYS A 255 7.92 -4.87 -9.79
C CYS A 255 9.39 -4.47 -9.53
N LEU A 256 9.77 -4.29 -8.26
CA LEU A 256 11.14 -3.96 -7.85
C LEU A 256 12.14 -5.09 -8.09
N VAL A 257 11.73 -6.34 -7.87
CA VAL A 257 12.58 -7.52 -8.13
C VAL A 257 12.84 -7.69 -9.63
N LYS A 258 11.86 -7.39 -10.48
CA LYS A 258 11.98 -7.47 -11.94
C LYS A 258 12.78 -6.32 -12.54
N TYR A 259 12.85 -5.18 -11.84
CA TYR A 259 13.57 -4.01 -12.30
C TYR A 259 15.03 -4.31 -12.59
N LYS A 260 15.46 -4.08 -13.83
CA LYS A 260 16.85 -4.19 -14.28
C LYS A 260 17.41 -2.83 -14.64
N ARG A 261 18.60 -2.52 -14.13
CA ARG A 261 19.31 -1.31 -14.51
C ARG A 261 19.88 -1.45 -15.91
N SER A 262 19.88 -0.33 -16.63
CA SER A 262 20.39 -0.21 -17.99
C SER A 262 21.92 -0.21 -18.08
N ASP A 263 22.64 -0.06 -16.96
CA ASP A 263 24.11 0.14 -16.91
C ASP A 263 24.94 -1.13 -16.67
N GLY A 264 24.32 -2.31 -16.53
CA GLY A 264 25.00 -3.61 -16.50
C GLY A 264 25.85 -3.90 -15.25
N THR A 265 25.92 -2.99 -14.27
CA THR A 265 26.79 -3.08 -13.06
C THR A 265 26.06 -3.57 -11.80
N SER A 266 24.73 -3.47 -11.74
CA SER A 266 23.85 -4.28 -10.90
C SER A 266 22.48 -4.32 -11.56
N SER A 267 21.79 -5.46 -11.58
CA SER A 267 20.53 -5.61 -12.32
C SER A 267 19.28 -5.37 -11.47
N LYS A 268 19.36 -4.59 -10.38
CA LYS A 268 18.30 -4.52 -9.35
C LYS A 268 18.11 -3.14 -8.74
N ALA A 269 16.96 -2.93 -8.11
CA ALA A 269 16.72 -1.78 -7.24
C ALA A 269 17.62 -1.88 -5.99
N VAL A 270 18.13 -0.74 -5.51
CA VAL A 270 19.02 -0.65 -4.34
C VAL A 270 18.31 -1.15 -3.07
N GLY A 271 17.01 -0.88 -2.97
CA GLY A 271 16.22 -1.31 -1.84
C GLY A 271 14.80 -0.77 -1.85
N CYS A 272 14.06 -1.11 -0.79
CA CYS A 272 12.73 -0.54 -0.57
C CYS A 272 12.32 -0.47 0.89
N LEU A 273 11.36 0.41 1.18
CA LEU A 273 10.74 0.60 2.49
C LEU A 273 9.20 0.66 2.37
N PHE A 274 8.50 -0.31 2.95
CA PHE A 274 7.04 -0.36 2.93
C PHE A 274 6.45 -0.38 4.34
N ALA A 275 5.58 0.58 4.66
CA ALA A 275 4.75 0.51 5.86
C ALA A 275 3.60 -0.49 5.65
N LEU A 276 3.63 -1.61 6.37
CA LEU A 276 2.70 -2.73 6.19
C LEU A 276 1.47 -2.53 7.07
N CYS A 277 0.28 -2.50 6.47
CA CYS A 277 -0.96 -2.31 7.23
C CYS A 277 -2.19 -3.07 6.71
N CYS A 278 -2.35 -3.17 5.38
CA CYS A 278 -3.59 -3.66 4.79
C CYS A 278 -3.56 -5.15 4.43
N HIS A 279 -3.10 -6.02 5.36
CA HIS A 279 -3.03 -7.47 5.13
C HIS A 279 -4.37 -8.12 4.77
N HIS A 280 -5.48 -7.54 5.23
CA HIS A 280 -6.83 -7.99 4.86
C HIS A 280 -7.17 -7.80 3.37
N ARG A 281 -6.32 -7.07 2.63
CA ARG A 281 -6.40 -6.86 1.18
C ARG A 281 -5.37 -7.71 0.42
N CYS A 282 -4.70 -8.67 1.06
CA CYS A 282 -3.87 -9.61 0.32
C CYS A 282 -4.77 -10.56 -0.48
N GLU A 283 -4.39 -10.84 -1.72
CA GLU A 283 -5.06 -11.81 -2.58
C GLU A 283 -4.07 -12.91 -2.92
N TRP A 284 -4.54 -14.17 -2.94
CA TRP A 284 -3.67 -15.30 -3.21
C TRP A 284 -2.93 -15.10 -4.53
N LYS A 285 -3.65 -14.79 -5.61
CA LYS A 285 -3.11 -14.56 -6.96
C LYS A 285 -1.80 -13.78 -6.97
N THR A 286 -1.80 -12.58 -6.37
CA THR A 286 -0.68 -11.64 -6.40
C THR A 286 0.33 -11.86 -5.28
N PHE A 287 0.02 -12.67 -4.27
CA PHE A 287 0.87 -12.80 -3.08
C PHE A 287 2.24 -13.40 -3.46
N VAL A 288 3.32 -12.70 -3.12
CA VAL A 288 4.69 -13.09 -3.48
C VAL A 288 5.26 -14.20 -2.58
N GLY A 289 4.76 -14.31 -1.36
CA GLY A 289 5.26 -15.26 -0.35
C GLY A 289 4.66 -16.67 -0.43
N LYS A 290 4.05 -17.06 -1.56
CA LYS A 290 3.37 -18.37 -1.70
C LYS A 290 4.28 -19.55 -1.39
N ARG A 291 5.53 -19.52 -1.86
CA ARG A 291 6.51 -20.61 -1.67
C ARG A 291 6.73 -20.91 -0.19
N PHE A 292 6.91 -19.87 0.62
CA PHE A 292 7.05 -20.00 2.07
C PHE A 292 5.79 -20.58 2.72
N LEU A 293 4.60 -20.10 2.33
CA LEU A 293 3.34 -20.59 2.88
C LEU A 293 3.11 -22.07 2.53
N LEU A 294 3.27 -22.44 1.27
CA LEU A 294 3.12 -23.81 0.78
C LEU A 294 4.12 -24.76 1.46
N ALA A 295 5.37 -24.34 1.65
CA ALA A 295 6.38 -25.11 2.37
C ALA A 295 6.01 -25.34 3.85
N ASN A 296 5.23 -24.43 4.45
CA ASN A 296 4.66 -24.57 5.80
C ASN A 296 3.27 -25.21 5.80
N GLY A 297 2.85 -25.80 4.66
CA GLY A 297 1.58 -26.47 4.52
C GLY A 297 0.36 -25.55 4.55
N ILE A 298 0.52 -24.25 4.27
CA ILE A 298 -0.58 -23.29 4.11
C ILE A 298 -0.94 -23.19 2.63
N GLY A 299 -2.10 -23.75 2.27
CA GLY A 299 -2.68 -23.63 0.93
C GLY A 299 -3.52 -22.36 0.74
N ARG A 300 -4.11 -22.20 -0.45
CA ARG A 300 -4.98 -21.08 -0.80
C ARG A 300 -6.13 -20.87 0.19
N ASP A 301 -6.87 -21.93 0.51
CA ASP A 301 -8.04 -21.84 1.40
C ASP A 301 -7.64 -21.38 2.81
N GLU A 302 -6.55 -21.91 3.35
CA GLU A 302 -6.03 -21.51 4.66
C GLU A 302 -5.48 -20.08 4.64
N PHE A 303 -4.77 -19.68 3.58
CA PHE A 303 -4.35 -18.29 3.38
C PHE A 303 -5.54 -17.34 3.37
N GLU A 304 -6.59 -17.67 2.63
CA GLU A 304 -7.82 -16.89 2.57
C GLU A 304 -8.47 -16.74 3.96
N CYS A 305 -8.41 -17.79 4.79
CA CYS A 305 -8.84 -17.73 6.18
C CYS A 305 -7.92 -16.82 7.02
N MET A 306 -6.61 -16.96 6.90
CA MET A 306 -5.63 -16.11 7.58
C MET A 306 -5.82 -14.63 7.26
N VAL A 307 -6.01 -14.28 5.98
CA VAL A 307 -6.29 -12.91 5.53
C VAL A 307 -7.54 -12.33 6.17
N ARG A 308 -8.54 -13.15 6.48
CA ARG A 308 -9.73 -12.68 7.24
C ARG A 308 -9.41 -12.55 8.72
N MET A 309 -8.65 -13.47 9.31
CA MET A 309 -8.22 -13.43 10.71
C MET A 309 -7.34 -12.22 11.03
N VAL A 310 -6.60 -11.64 10.07
CA VAL A 310 -5.80 -10.43 10.33
C VAL A 310 -6.63 -9.24 10.83
N SER A 311 -7.94 -9.22 10.52
CA SER A 311 -8.85 -8.18 11.02
C SER A 311 -9.00 -8.24 12.53
N TRP A 312 -8.85 -9.42 13.15
CA TRP A 312 -8.92 -9.57 14.60
C TRP A 312 -7.85 -8.74 15.33
N ALA A 313 -6.72 -8.45 14.69
CA ALA A 313 -5.64 -7.64 15.28
C ALA A 313 -6.01 -6.16 15.48
N VAL A 314 -6.99 -5.65 14.73
CA VAL A 314 -7.31 -4.22 14.65
C VAL A 314 -8.79 -3.90 14.82
N CYS A 315 -9.65 -4.92 14.88
CA CYS A 315 -11.06 -4.74 15.24
C CYS A 315 -11.16 -4.18 16.66
N GLY A 316 -11.42 -2.88 16.76
CA GLY A 316 -11.90 -2.26 17.99
C GLY A 316 -13.24 -2.88 18.45
N THR A 317 -13.76 -2.45 19.59
CA THR A 317 -15.03 -2.93 20.19
C THR A 317 -16.27 -2.79 19.28
N GLY A 318 -16.15 -2.15 18.10
CA GLY A 318 -17.26 -1.86 17.21
C GLY A 318 -18.27 -0.85 17.78
N ARG A 319 -17.96 -0.21 18.92
CA ARG A 319 -18.83 0.73 19.64
C ARG A 319 -18.15 2.09 19.77
N SER A 320 -18.92 3.17 19.67
CA SER A 320 -18.44 4.54 19.93
C SER A 320 -17.75 4.60 21.29
N ARG A 321 -16.63 5.33 21.39
CA ARG A 321 -15.85 5.55 22.64
C ARG A 321 -16.72 6.06 23.79
N GLU A 322 -17.88 6.64 23.49
CA GLU A 322 -18.83 7.23 24.44
C GLU A 322 -19.75 6.22 25.17
N ARG A 323 -19.79 4.93 24.79
CA ARG A 323 -20.75 3.95 25.36
C ARG A 323 -20.14 2.76 26.10
N THR A 324 -18.90 2.87 26.55
CA THR A 324 -18.21 1.72 27.16
C THR A 324 -18.05 1.90 28.66
N SER A 325 -18.89 1.23 29.47
CA SER A 325 -18.60 1.04 30.90
C SER A 325 -17.50 -0.02 31.05
N GLU A 326 -16.56 0.19 31.98
CA GLU A 326 -15.43 -0.72 32.24
C GLU A 326 -15.90 -2.17 32.51
N ALA A 327 -17.03 -2.34 33.19
CA ALA A 327 -17.64 -3.64 33.46
C ALA A 327 -17.99 -4.44 32.19
N LYS A 328 -18.44 -3.79 31.10
CA LYS A 328 -18.78 -4.48 29.84
C LYS A 328 -17.55 -4.84 29.01
N ILE A 329 -16.43 -4.13 29.18
CA ILE A 329 -15.15 -4.48 28.54
C ILE A 329 -14.61 -5.76 29.15
N LEU A 330 -14.68 -5.87 30.48
CA LEU A 330 -14.29 -7.06 31.23
C LEU A 330 -15.15 -8.27 30.82
N GLU A 331 -16.48 -8.11 30.71
CA GLU A 331 -17.40 -9.18 30.31
C GLU A 331 -17.18 -9.66 28.86
N ASP A 332 -17.03 -8.74 27.90
CA ASP A 332 -16.75 -9.07 26.49
C ASP A 332 -15.32 -9.64 26.28
N GLY A 333 -14.41 -9.42 27.23
CA GLY A 333 -13.04 -9.96 27.21
C GLY A 333 -12.97 -11.44 27.59
N VAL A 334 -13.84 -11.89 28.49
CA VAL A 334 -13.89 -13.27 29.00
C VAL A 334 -14.79 -14.18 28.16
N LYS A 335 -15.71 -13.62 27.37
CA LYS A 335 -16.59 -14.41 26.51
C LYS A 335 -15.83 -15.09 25.37
N GLU A 336 -15.88 -16.42 25.38
CA GLU A 336 -15.33 -17.25 24.31
C GLU A 336 -16.26 -17.30 23.09
N ASP A 337 -15.66 -17.41 21.91
CA ASP A 337 -16.40 -17.71 20.69
C ASP A 337 -16.62 -19.23 20.51
N ARG A 338 -17.19 -19.62 19.38
CA ARG A 338 -17.47 -21.03 19.05
C ARG A 338 -16.23 -21.95 18.98
N CYS A 339 -15.04 -21.38 18.95
CA CYS A 339 -13.76 -22.08 18.94
C CYS A 339 -13.08 -22.03 20.32
N GLY A 340 -13.77 -21.52 21.36
CA GLY A 340 -13.19 -21.35 22.69
C GLY A 340 -12.23 -20.17 22.78
N LEU A 341 -12.23 -19.25 21.80
CA LEU A 341 -11.28 -18.15 21.76
C LEU A 341 -11.87 -16.89 22.39
N THR A 342 -11.16 -16.36 23.38
CA THR A 342 -11.41 -15.02 23.92
C THR A 342 -11.08 -13.95 22.88
N ARG A 343 -11.53 -12.71 23.14
CA ARG A 343 -11.16 -11.57 22.29
C ARG A 343 -9.65 -11.34 22.25
N ALA A 344 -8.96 -11.43 23.39
CA ALA A 344 -7.52 -11.24 23.47
C ALA A 344 -6.76 -12.28 22.63
N GLN A 345 -7.16 -13.55 22.71
CA GLN A 345 -6.57 -14.63 21.90
C GLN A 345 -6.79 -14.41 20.40
N ARG A 346 -7.99 -13.98 19.98
CA ARG A 346 -8.24 -13.63 18.57
C ARG A 346 -7.36 -12.49 18.09
N GLU A 347 -7.19 -11.46 18.91
CA GLU A 347 -6.33 -10.32 18.59
C GLU A 347 -4.87 -10.75 18.41
N GLU A 348 -4.37 -11.62 19.29
CA GLU A 348 -3.06 -12.25 19.19
C GLU A 348 -2.92 -13.10 17.92
N ILE A 349 -3.89 -13.96 17.63
CA ILE A 349 -3.91 -14.78 16.39
C ILE A 349 -3.90 -13.87 15.15
N GLY A 350 -4.68 -12.80 15.15
CA GLY A 350 -4.69 -11.82 14.05
C GLY A 350 -3.32 -11.18 13.84
N ARG A 351 -2.61 -10.83 14.93
CA ARG A 351 -1.22 -10.32 14.86
C ARG A 351 -0.28 -11.38 14.30
N LYS A 352 -0.39 -12.64 14.75
CA LYS A 352 0.41 -13.76 14.25
C LYS A 352 0.21 -13.96 12.74
N CYS A 353 -1.03 -13.95 12.26
CA CYS A 353 -1.34 -14.02 10.83
C CYS A 353 -0.64 -12.90 10.04
N LYS A 354 -0.70 -11.65 10.52
CA LYS A 354 0.03 -10.53 9.88
C LYS A 354 1.52 -10.80 9.78
N ARG A 355 2.14 -11.25 10.88
CA ARG A 355 3.59 -11.49 10.93
C ARG A 355 4.03 -12.65 10.05
N ILE A 356 3.24 -13.72 9.95
CA ILE A 356 3.51 -14.82 9.01
C ILE A 356 3.49 -14.31 7.56
N LEU A 357 2.50 -13.48 7.19
CA LEU A 357 2.45 -12.87 5.87
C LEU A 357 3.65 -11.95 5.60
N ASP A 358 4.12 -11.23 6.62
CA ASP A 358 5.30 -10.36 6.51
C ASP A 358 6.60 -11.16 6.36
N VAL A 359 6.77 -12.25 7.12
CA VAL A 359 7.92 -13.16 6.96
C VAL A 359 7.93 -13.81 5.58
N ALA A 360 6.75 -14.20 5.06
CA ALA A 360 6.67 -14.75 3.71
C ALA A 360 7.13 -13.74 2.62
N ARG A 361 6.89 -12.44 2.82
CA ARG A 361 7.45 -11.38 1.96
C ARG A 361 8.95 -11.21 2.13
N ILE A 362 9.47 -11.32 3.35
CA ILE A 362 10.91 -11.31 3.62
C ILE A 362 11.61 -12.46 2.88
N GLU A 363 11.08 -13.67 2.98
CA GLU A 363 11.68 -14.83 2.32
C GLU A 363 11.66 -14.67 0.79
N PHE A 364 10.58 -14.15 0.22
CA PHE A 364 10.55 -13.77 -1.21
C PHE A 364 11.66 -12.77 -1.57
N MET A 365 11.86 -11.72 -0.77
CA MET A 365 12.90 -10.72 -1.05
C MET A 365 14.31 -11.30 -0.89
N LYS A 366 14.54 -12.16 0.12
CA LYS A 366 15.81 -12.86 0.35
C LYS A 366 16.20 -13.80 -0.78
N GLU A 367 15.22 -14.55 -1.29
CA GLU A 367 15.36 -15.41 -2.48
C GLU A 367 15.76 -14.59 -3.71
N ASN A 368 15.29 -13.35 -3.79
CA ASN A 368 15.61 -12.40 -4.86
C ASN A 368 16.82 -11.51 -4.58
N GLY A 369 17.69 -11.88 -3.63
CA GLY A 369 18.99 -11.25 -3.44
C GLY A 369 18.97 -9.98 -2.59
N TYR A 370 17.93 -9.76 -1.79
CA TYR A 370 17.87 -8.68 -0.81
C TYR A 370 18.15 -9.20 0.60
N ASP A 371 18.77 -8.38 1.42
CA ASP A 371 18.69 -8.48 2.87
C ASP A 371 17.39 -7.79 3.32
N ALA A 372 16.55 -8.48 4.09
CA ALA A 372 15.20 -8.02 4.36
C ALA A 372 14.76 -8.33 5.79
N HIS A 373 14.19 -7.33 6.45
CA HIS A 373 13.82 -7.38 7.86
C HIS A 373 12.63 -6.45 8.17
N LEU A 374 12.05 -6.65 9.35
CA LEU A 374 10.95 -5.84 9.86
C LEU A 374 11.45 -4.84 10.91
N ASN A 375 10.81 -3.68 10.97
CA ASN A 375 11.00 -2.72 12.06
C ASN A 375 9.65 -2.23 12.59
N HIS A 376 9.53 -2.05 13.90
CA HIS A 376 8.49 -1.20 14.47
C HIS A 376 8.88 0.27 14.26
N TYR A 377 8.36 0.89 13.21
CA TYR A 377 8.77 2.23 12.76
C TYR A 377 8.13 3.37 13.55
N VAL A 378 7.10 3.08 14.35
CA VAL A 378 6.49 3.99 15.33
C VAL A 378 5.93 3.20 16.49
N LYS A 379 5.63 3.88 17.60
CA LYS A 379 4.94 3.26 18.74
C LYS A 379 3.50 2.86 18.40
N ASP A 380 3.01 1.83 19.05
CA ASP A 380 1.66 1.28 18.87
C ASP A 380 0.53 2.26 19.21
N PHE A 381 0.75 3.16 20.17
CA PHE A 381 -0.22 4.22 20.51
C PHE A 381 -0.39 5.27 19.39
N ILE A 382 0.58 5.39 18.46
CA ILE A 382 0.43 6.20 17.24
C ILE A 382 -0.45 5.46 16.23
N THR A 383 -0.18 4.16 16.05
CA THR A 383 -0.94 3.27 15.18
C THR A 383 -0.68 1.82 15.51
N LEU A 384 -1.72 0.98 15.48
CA LEU A 384 -1.56 -0.48 15.56
C LEU A 384 -0.87 -1.06 14.32
N GLU A 385 -0.88 -0.31 13.23
CA GLU A 385 -0.20 -0.64 11.97
C GLU A 385 1.17 0.03 11.92
N ASN A 386 2.08 -0.42 12.80
CA ASN A 386 3.37 0.20 13.05
C ASN A 386 4.58 -0.61 12.59
N VAL A 387 4.40 -1.59 11.70
CA VAL A 387 5.50 -2.39 11.15
C VAL A 387 5.82 -1.96 9.73
N SER A 388 7.12 -1.89 9.44
CA SER A 388 7.65 -1.65 8.11
C SER A 388 8.52 -2.83 7.65
N LEU A 389 8.49 -3.12 6.36
CA LEU A 389 9.43 -3.98 5.66
C LEU A 389 10.54 -3.11 5.07
N VAL A 390 11.79 -3.43 5.40
CA VAL A 390 12.98 -2.85 4.78
C VAL A 390 13.65 -3.94 3.96
N CYS A 391 14.11 -3.60 2.76
CA CYS A 391 14.91 -4.50 1.92
C CYS A 391 16.09 -3.72 1.35
N VAL A 392 17.30 -4.25 1.47
CA VAL A 392 18.55 -3.67 0.95
C VAL A 392 19.21 -4.70 0.05
N GLU A 393 19.71 -4.31 -1.12
CA GLU A 393 20.44 -5.23 -1.99
C GLU A 393 21.63 -5.86 -1.24
N LYS A 394 21.78 -7.20 -1.27
CA LYS A 394 22.80 -7.92 -0.45
C LYS A 394 24.23 -7.45 -0.70
N SER A 395 24.56 -7.09 -1.94
CA SER A 395 25.87 -6.55 -2.32
C SER A 395 26.21 -5.25 -1.58
N LEU A 396 25.19 -4.45 -1.24
CA LEU A 396 25.35 -3.18 -0.53
C LEU A 396 25.32 -3.38 1.00
N SER A 397 24.53 -4.33 1.51
CA SER A 397 24.46 -4.67 2.94
C SER A 397 25.83 -5.12 3.50
N GLN A 398 26.56 -5.95 2.75
CA GLN A 398 27.92 -6.41 3.15
C GLN A 398 28.95 -5.29 3.22
N THR A 399 28.74 -4.18 2.50
CA THR A 399 29.64 -3.01 2.54
C THR A 399 29.37 -2.13 3.76
N GLN A 400 28.14 -2.12 4.28
CA GLN A 400 27.77 -1.36 5.48
C GLN A 400 28.30 -2.01 6.78
N LEU A 401 28.27 -3.34 6.88
CA LEU A 401 28.80 -4.08 8.04
C LEU A 401 30.34 -4.08 8.13
N ALA A 402 31.05 -3.59 7.11
CA ALA A 402 32.50 -3.43 7.11
C ALA A 402 32.97 -2.03 7.58
N LEU A 403 32.02 -1.13 7.86
CA LEU A 403 32.27 0.26 8.27
C LEU A 403 31.74 0.58 9.69
N ASP A 404 31.02 -0.36 10.31
CA ASP A 404 30.69 -0.39 11.74
C ASP A 404 31.60 -1.40 12.45
#